data_AF-L7ZBX4-F1
#
_entry.id   AF-L7ZBX4-F1
#
_cell.length_a   1.000
_cell.length_b   1.000
_cell.length_c   1.000
_cell.angle_alpha   90.00
_cell.angle_beta   90.00
_cell.angle_gamma   90.00
#
_symmetry.space_group_name_H-M   'P 1'
#
loop_
_entity.id
_entity.type
_entity.pdbx_description
1 polymer ?
#
loop_
_entity_poly.entity_id
_entity_poly.type
_entity_poly.pdbx_seq_one_letter_code
_entity_poly.pdbx_strand_id
1 'polypeptide(L)'
;WRGIGITLFINWGVKPFSMAILGYVFVRHIFAPWLPAGQLDSYIAGLILLAAAPCTAMVFVWSQLCKGDAYFTLSQVALNDAIMVVAFAPLVGLLLGLSSITVPWDTLLTSVGLYIVVPIIIAQWLRRRLLCKGVANLQRVTARLGPWSISALLATLVLLFAFQGEAILAQPMVIAILVVPILIQVVLNSGLAYWLNR
;
A
#
# COMPACT_ATOMS: atom_id res chain seq x y z
N TRP A 1 -7.69 -21.64 -2.04
CA TRP A 1 -6.22 -21.79 -2.08
C TRP A 1 -5.59 -21.30 -3.38
N ARG A 2 -6.00 -21.79 -4.57
CA ARG A 2 -5.46 -21.29 -5.87
C ARG A 2 -5.53 -19.75 -6.02
N GLY A 3 -6.70 -19.14 -5.79
CA GLY A 3 -6.85 -17.69 -5.93
C GLY A 3 -6.08 -16.84 -4.90
N ILE A 4 -5.83 -17.36 -3.70
CA ILE A 4 -5.00 -16.67 -2.69
C ILE A 4 -3.53 -16.68 -3.14
N GLY A 5 -3.03 -17.83 -3.61
CA GLY A 5 -1.66 -17.96 -4.09
C GLY A 5 -1.39 -17.06 -5.30
N ILE A 6 -2.31 -17.04 -6.27
CA ILE A 6 -2.23 -16.15 -7.44
C ILE A 6 -2.17 -14.69 -6.97
N THR A 7 -3.07 -14.28 -6.07
CA THR A 7 -3.10 -12.87 -5.68
C THR A 7 -1.90 -12.45 -4.84
N LEU A 8 -1.36 -13.34 -4.00
CA LEU A 8 -0.11 -13.08 -3.29
C LEU A 8 1.07 -12.93 -4.25
N PHE A 9 1.20 -13.82 -5.23
CA PHE A 9 2.24 -13.73 -6.24
C PHE A 9 2.16 -12.41 -7.01
N ILE A 10 0.94 -11.99 -7.34
CA ILE A 10 0.70 -10.73 -8.03
C ILE A 10 1.06 -9.53 -7.14
N ASN A 11 0.58 -9.51 -5.89
CA ASN A 11 0.80 -8.39 -4.98
C ASN A 11 2.27 -8.22 -4.57
N TRP A 12 3.01 -9.31 -4.36
CA TRP A 12 4.36 -9.30 -3.82
C TRP A 12 5.45 -9.53 -4.87
N GLY A 13 5.14 -10.27 -5.94
CA GLY A 13 6.08 -10.61 -7.00
C GLY A 13 5.90 -9.78 -8.28
N VAL A 14 4.67 -9.53 -8.73
CA VAL A 14 4.44 -8.82 -10.00
C VAL A 14 4.37 -7.32 -9.80
N LYS A 15 3.49 -6.87 -8.89
CA LYS A 15 3.16 -5.45 -8.67
C LYS A 15 4.38 -4.56 -8.34
N PRO A 16 5.26 -4.89 -7.38
CA PRO A 16 6.35 -4.00 -7.00
C PRO A 16 7.50 -4.03 -8.01
N PHE A 17 7.78 -5.17 -8.63
CA PHE A 17 8.82 -5.31 -9.66
C PHE A 17 8.41 -4.64 -10.99
N SER A 18 7.16 -4.86 -11.43
CA SER A 18 6.63 -4.16 -12.61
C SER A 18 6.62 -2.66 -12.39
N MET A 19 6.32 -2.17 -11.18
CA MET A 19 6.39 -0.74 -10.89
C MET A 19 7.81 -0.19 -10.88
N ALA A 20 8.80 -0.95 -10.38
CA ALA A 20 10.20 -0.54 -10.45
C ALA A 20 10.66 -0.39 -11.92
N ILE A 21 10.29 -1.34 -12.78
CA ILE A 21 10.59 -1.28 -14.22
C ILE A 21 9.88 -0.10 -14.88
N LEU A 22 8.57 0.07 -14.63
CA LEU A 22 7.79 1.18 -15.19
C LEU A 22 8.31 2.52 -14.68
N GLY A 23 8.66 2.64 -13.40
CA GLY A 23 9.29 3.82 -12.82
C GLY A 23 10.61 4.14 -13.51
N TYR A 24 11.49 3.15 -13.69
CA TYR A 24 12.75 3.33 -14.40
C TYR A 24 12.55 3.79 -15.85
N VAL A 25 11.70 3.10 -16.61
CA VAL A 25 11.46 3.40 -18.03
C VAL A 25 10.76 4.75 -18.20
N PHE A 26 9.65 4.98 -17.49
CA PHE A 26 8.86 6.19 -17.67
C PHE A 26 9.51 7.41 -17.03
N VAL A 27 10.03 7.32 -15.80
CA VAL A 27 10.59 8.49 -15.10
C VAL A 27 12.00 8.81 -15.60
N ARG A 28 12.84 7.79 -15.85
CA ARG A 28 14.27 8.01 -16.16
C ARG A 28 14.60 8.05 -17.65
N HIS A 29 13.76 7.49 -18.53
CA HIS A 29 14.02 7.48 -19.98
C HIS A 29 12.99 8.29 -20.75
N ILE A 30 11.70 7.96 -20.63
CA ILE A 30 10.65 8.59 -21.45
C ILE A 30 10.42 10.02 -21.00
N PHE A 31 10.17 10.24 -19.72
CA PHE A 31 9.73 11.53 -19.19
C PHE A 31 10.81 12.36 -18.51
N ALA A 32 12.05 11.86 -18.45
CA ALA A 32 13.18 12.55 -17.83
C ALA A 32 13.35 14.03 -18.28
N PRO A 33 13.12 14.41 -19.55
CA PRO A 33 13.23 15.80 -19.99
C PRO A 33 12.16 16.74 -19.40
N TRP A 34 10.99 16.20 -19.02
CA TRP A 34 9.86 16.99 -18.50
C TRP A 34 9.76 16.93 -16.97
N LEU A 35 10.66 16.21 -16.32
CA LEU A 35 10.71 16.06 -14.87
C LEU A 35 11.93 16.82 -14.30
N PRO A 36 11.81 17.40 -13.09
CA PRO A 36 12.95 18.02 -12.42
C PRO A 36 14.07 17.00 -12.20
N ALA A 37 15.24 17.24 -12.78
CA ALA A 37 16.37 16.29 -12.78
C ALA A 37 16.81 15.85 -11.37
N GLY A 38 16.69 16.74 -10.37
CA GLY A 38 17.03 16.44 -8.98
C GLY A 38 16.00 15.61 -8.20
N GLN A 39 14.84 15.28 -8.79
CA GLN A 39 13.74 14.61 -8.10
C GLN A 39 13.38 13.24 -8.71
N LEU A 40 14.03 12.84 -9.79
CA LEU A 40 13.75 11.57 -10.49
C LEU A 40 13.82 10.36 -9.53
N ASP A 41 14.88 10.31 -8.71
CA ASP A 41 15.06 9.22 -7.75
C ASP A 41 13.98 9.22 -6.67
N SER A 42 13.57 10.40 -6.19
CA SER A 42 12.46 10.52 -5.23
C SER A 42 11.12 10.09 -5.82
N TYR A 43 10.87 10.36 -7.11
CA TYR A 43 9.66 9.90 -7.78
C TYR A 43 9.66 8.40 -7.98
N ILE A 44 10.77 7.80 -8.44
CA ILE A 44 10.91 6.35 -8.58
C ILE A 44 10.72 5.67 -7.22
N ALA A 45 11.36 6.19 -6.17
CA ALA A 45 11.19 5.68 -4.82
C ALA A 45 9.72 5.73 -4.36
N GLY A 46 9.05 6.86 -4.59
CA GLY A 46 7.63 7.03 -4.30
C GLY A 46 6.74 6.03 -5.03
N LEU A 47 6.99 5.78 -6.32
CA LEU A 47 6.25 4.80 -7.12
C LEU A 47 6.46 3.36 -6.60
N ILE A 48 7.70 3.00 -6.25
CA ILE A 48 8.01 1.68 -5.68
C ILE A 48 7.32 1.49 -4.32
N LEU A 49 7.40 2.50 -3.45
CA LEU A 49 6.74 2.48 -2.14
C LEU A 49 5.22 2.33 -2.27
N LEU A 50 4.61 3.08 -3.20
CA LEU A 50 3.17 2.98 -3.50
C LEU A 50 2.78 1.59 -4.01
N ALA A 51 3.61 0.96 -4.84
CA ALA A 51 3.35 -0.37 -5.35
C ALA A 51 3.53 -1.47 -4.30
N ALA A 52 4.54 -1.35 -3.43
CA ALA A 52 4.82 -2.32 -2.37
C ALA A 52 3.80 -2.28 -1.23
N ALA A 53 3.14 -1.15 -1.00
CA ALA A 53 2.10 -1.03 0.02
C ALA A 53 0.80 -1.76 -0.40
N PRO A 54 0.32 -2.75 0.36
CA PRO A 54 -1.01 -3.31 0.16
C PRO A 54 -2.08 -2.33 0.70
N CYS A 55 -3.24 -2.31 0.04
CA CYS A 55 -4.39 -1.56 0.55
C CYS A 55 -5.36 -2.52 1.23
N THR A 56 -5.69 -2.26 2.51
CA THR A 56 -6.56 -3.13 3.31
C THR A 56 -8.02 -2.68 3.24
N ALA A 57 -8.28 -1.40 3.53
CA ALA A 57 -9.63 -0.85 3.63
C ALA A 57 -10.36 -0.77 2.28
N MET A 58 -9.68 -0.29 1.24
CA MET A 58 -10.34 -0.07 -0.06
C MET A 58 -10.74 -1.39 -0.74
N VAL A 59 -9.98 -2.47 -0.53
CA VAL A 59 -10.29 -3.78 -1.10
C VAL A 59 -11.61 -4.33 -0.57
N PHE A 60 -11.96 -4.06 0.70
CA PHE A 60 -13.28 -4.42 1.24
C PHE A 60 -14.40 -3.66 0.56
N VAL A 61 -14.24 -2.35 0.36
CA VAL A 61 -15.24 -1.51 -0.31
C VAL A 61 -15.46 -1.99 -1.75
N TRP A 62 -14.38 -2.21 -2.51
CA TRP A 62 -14.48 -2.73 -3.88
C TRP A 62 -15.10 -4.12 -3.94
N SER A 63 -14.72 -5.02 -3.02
CA SER A 63 -15.31 -6.36 -2.94
C SER A 63 -16.82 -6.28 -2.69
N GLN A 64 -17.25 -5.41 -1.76
CA GLN A 64 -18.67 -5.21 -1.48
C GLN A 64 -19.44 -4.63 -2.68
N LEU A 65 -18.86 -3.66 -3.39
CA LEU A 65 -19.46 -3.08 -4.60
C LEU A 65 -19.58 -4.11 -5.74
N CYS A 66 -18.59 -4.99 -5.88
CA CYS A 66 -18.58 -6.05 -6.88
C CYS A 66 -19.34 -7.32 -6.46
N LYS A 67 -20.03 -7.31 -5.30
CA LYS A 67 -20.69 -8.49 -4.71
C LYS A 67 -19.75 -9.70 -4.54
N GLY A 68 -18.49 -9.42 -4.21
CA GLY A 68 -17.48 -10.43 -3.91
C GLY A 68 -17.70 -11.14 -2.57
N ASP A 69 -16.95 -12.22 -2.35
CA ASP A 69 -16.99 -12.98 -1.12
C ASP A 69 -16.21 -12.27 0.00
N ALA A 70 -16.93 -11.78 1.01
CA ALA A 70 -16.36 -11.06 2.14
C ALA A 70 -15.41 -11.92 3.00
N TYR A 71 -15.65 -13.22 3.14
CA TYR A 71 -14.78 -14.13 3.91
C TYR A 71 -13.47 -14.39 3.16
N PHE A 72 -13.54 -14.51 1.84
CA PHE A 72 -12.36 -14.61 0.98
C PHE A 72 -11.53 -13.32 1.06
N THR A 73 -12.17 -12.16 0.88
CA THR A 73 -11.49 -10.85 1.00
C THR A 73 -10.86 -10.66 2.37
N LEU A 74 -11.56 -11.02 3.45
CA LEU A 74 -11.03 -10.91 4.81
C LEU A 74 -9.76 -11.76 4.99
N SER A 75 -9.80 -13.00 4.53
CA SER A 75 -8.67 -13.93 4.63
C SER A 75 -7.48 -13.45 3.80
N GLN A 76 -7.74 -12.90 2.61
CA GLN A 76 -6.72 -12.36 1.72
C GLN A 76 -6.07 -11.09 2.30
N VAL A 77 -6.86 -10.17 2.84
CA VAL A 77 -6.35 -8.94 3.46
C VAL A 77 -5.50 -9.28 4.69
N ALA A 78 -5.99 -10.17 5.57
CA ALA A 78 -5.24 -10.61 6.74
C ALA A 78 -3.89 -11.24 6.38
N LEU A 79 -3.85 -12.02 5.30
CA LEU A 79 -2.61 -12.64 4.83
C LEU A 79 -1.64 -11.62 4.21
N ASN A 80 -2.15 -10.66 3.44
CA ASN A 80 -1.33 -9.57 2.90
C ASN A 80 -0.72 -8.71 4.02
N ASP A 81 -1.49 -8.40 5.05
CA ASP A 81 -1.02 -7.63 6.20
C ASP A 81 0.05 -8.38 7.00
N ALA A 82 -0.14 -9.69 7.20
CA ALA A 82 0.85 -10.52 7.87
C ALA A 82 2.18 -10.55 7.09
N ILE A 83 2.12 -10.71 5.76
CA ILE A 83 3.30 -10.68 4.89
C ILE A 83 3.93 -9.28 4.92
N MET A 84 3.13 -8.22 4.95
CA MET A 84 3.62 -6.84 4.97
C MET A 84 4.57 -6.56 6.13
N VAL A 85 4.28 -7.06 7.34
CA VAL A 85 5.14 -6.85 8.52
C VAL A 85 6.57 -7.33 8.27
N VAL A 86 6.75 -8.41 7.51
CA VAL A 86 8.05 -9.07 7.33
C VAL A 86 8.69 -8.74 5.99
N ALA A 87 7.90 -8.74 4.91
CA ALA A 87 8.41 -8.65 3.54
C ALA A 87 8.50 -7.21 3.03
N PHE A 88 7.78 -6.24 3.61
CA PHE A 88 7.76 -4.86 3.10
C PHE A 88 9.16 -4.21 3.14
N ALA A 89 9.82 -4.20 4.30
CA ALA A 89 11.13 -3.54 4.43
C ALA A 89 12.22 -4.20 3.57
N PRO A 90 12.39 -5.54 3.56
CA PRO A 90 13.37 -6.20 2.70
C PRO A 90 13.10 -5.98 1.21
N LEU A 91 11.83 -6.07 0.78
CA LEU A 91 11.46 -5.92 -0.62
C LEU A 91 11.71 -4.49 -1.12
N VAL A 92 11.30 -3.48 -0.35
CA VAL A 92 11.54 -2.07 -0.69
C VAL A 92 13.04 -1.78 -0.69
N GLY A 93 13.79 -2.26 0.31
CA GLY A 93 15.24 -2.10 0.38
C GLY A 93 15.94 -2.71 -0.84
N LEU A 94 15.51 -3.90 -1.28
CA LEU A 94 16.02 -4.54 -2.49
C LEU A 94 15.73 -3.69 -3.74
N LEU A 95 14.49 -3.26 -3.96
CA LEU A 95 14.09 -2.53 -5.16
C LEU A 95 14.70 -1.12 -5.25
N LEU A 96 14.84 -0.43 -4.12
CA LEU A 96 15.52 0.86 -4.06
C LEU A 96 17.03 0.70 -4.28
N GLY A 97 17.66 -0.34 -3.70
CA GLY A 97 19.06 -0.66 -3.92
C GLY A 97 19.36 -1.01 -5.39
N LEU A 98 18.49 -1.78 -6.05
CA LEU A 98 18.59 -2.07 -7.49
C LEU A 98 18.44 -0.80 -8.35
N SER A 99 17.74 0.21 -7.84
CA SER A 99 17.56 1.50 -8.52
C SER A 99 18.69 2.49 -8.23
N SER A 100 19.78 2.07 -7.55
CA SER A 100 20.90 2.91 -7.10
C SER A 100 20.50 4.06 -6.17
N ILE A 101 19.35 3.94 -5.51
CA ILE A 101 18.84 4.94 -4.56
C ILE A 101 19.37 4.57 -3.17
N THR A 102 19.95 5.54 -2.45
CA THR A 102 20.43 5.31 -1.09
C THR A 102 19.26 4.89 -0.19
N VAL A 103 19.33 3.68 0.35
CA VAL A 103 18.27 3.12 1.20
C VAL A 103 18.46 3.63 2.64
N PRO A 104 17.53 4.42 3.20
CA PRO A 104 17.63 4.88 4.57
C PRO A 104 17.15 3.77 5.53
N TRP A 105 18.00 2.77 5.76
CA TRP A 105 17.66 1.58 6.56
C TRP A 105 17.21 1.93 7.97
N ASP A 106 17.86 2.88 8.63
CA ASP A 106 17.48 3.33 9.97
C ASP A 106 16.06 3.90 9.98
N THR A 107 15.72 4.73 8.99
CA THR A 107 14.41 5.35 8.87
C THR A 107 13.33 4.35 8.49
N LEU A 108 13.63 3.41 7.58
CA LEU A 108 12.70 2.35 7.17
C LEU A 108 12.41 1.40 8.34
N LEU A 109 13.43 0.91 9.04
CA LEU A 109 13.26 0.00 10.17
C LEU A 109 12.54 0.67 11.34
N THR A 110 12.89 1.93 11.64
CA THR A 110 12.21 2.72 12.68
C THR A 110 10.74 2.94 12.31
N SER A 111 10.45 3.27 11.05
CA SER A 111 9.08 3.49 10.58
C SER A 111 8.25 2.21 10.65
N VAL A 112 8.80 1.07 10.24
CA VAL A 112 8.11 -0.23 10.33
C VAL A 112 7.89 -0.63 11.79
N GLY A 113 8.91 -0.46 12.65
CA GLY A 113 8.78 -0.72 14.09
C GLY A 113 7.67 0.11 14.73
N LEU A 114 7.69 1.42 14.50
CA LEU A 114 6.80 2.37 15.15
C LEU A 114 5.38 2.37 14.56
N TYR A 115 5.23 2.33 13.23
CA TYR A 115 3.93 2.45 12.57
C TYR A 115 3.25 1.11 12.28
N ILE A 116 3.98 -0.02 12.27
CA ILE A 116 3.41 -1.34 12.00
C ILE A 116 3.48 -2.24 13.24
N VAL A 117 4.69 -2.49 13.76
CA VAL A 117 4.88 -3.49 14.83
C VAL A 117 4.23 -3.07 16.15
N VAL A 118 4.46 -1.85 16.61
CA VAL A 118 3.90 -1.33 17.87
C VAL A 118 2.35 -1.34 17.87
N PRO A 119 1.64 -0.80 16.84
CA PRO A 119 0.19 -0.87 16.77
C PRO A 119 -0.36 -2.30 16.77
N ILE A 120 0.32 -3.24 16.10
CA ILE A 120 -0.10 -4.65 16.09
C ILE A 120 0.03 -5.27 17.49
N ILE A 121 1.12 -5.02 18.21
CA ILE A 121 1.30 -5.52 19.57
C ILE A 121 0.19 -5.00 20.49
N ILE A 122 -0.08 -3.69 20.45
CA ILE A 122 -1.14 -3.05 21.24
C ILE A 122 -2.50 -3.63 20.87
N ALA A 123 -2.80 -3.76 19.58
CA ALA A 123 -4.08 -4.31 19.10
C ALA A 123 -4.28 -5.76 19.57
N GLN A 124 -3.26 -6.61 19.48
CA GLN A 124 -3.35 -8.00 19.91
C GLN A 124 -3.47 -8.14 21.44
N TRP A 125 -2.75 -7.30 22.20
CA TRP A 125 -2.89 -7.25 23.65
C TRP A 125 -4.30 -6.83 24.07
N LEU A 126 -4.85 -5.79 23.45
CA LEU A 126 -6.20 -5.30 23.72
C LEU A 126 -7.25 -6.35 23.33
N ARG A 127 -7.08 -7.00 22.16
CA ARG A 127 -7.95 -8.08 21.69
C ARG A 127 -7.98 -9.23 22.69
N ARG A 128 -6.82 -9.69 23.20
CA ARG A 128 -6.74 -10.74 24.22
C ARG A 128 -7.51 -10.35 25.48
N ARG A 129 -7.29 -9.14 26.01
CA ARG A 129 -8.00 -8.64 27.20
C ARG A 129 -9.52 -8.52 27.00
N LEU A 130 -9.96 -8.11 25.82
CA LEU A 130 -11.38 -7.98 25.51
C LEU A 130 -12.06 -9.34 25.32
N LEU A 131 -11.36 -10.31 24.72
CA LEU A 131 -11.85 -11.69 24.55
C LEU A 131 -12.00 -12.43 25.87
N CYS A 132 -11.15 -12.16 26.87
CA CYS A 132 -11.34 -12.69 28.23
C CYS A 132 -12.71 -12.29 28.84
N LYS A 133 -13.32 -11.21 28.35
CA LYS A 133 -14.65 -10.73 28.78
C LYS A 133 -15.79 -11.19 27.85
N GLY A 134 -15.51 -12.09 26.91
CA GLY A 134 -16.46 -12.66 25.96
C GLY A 134 -16.49 -11.95 24.59
N VAL A 135 -16.88 -12.70 23.56
CA VAL A 135 -16.93 -12.24 22.15
C VAL A 135 -17.84 -11.03 21.96
N ALA A 136 -18.98 -11.00 22.66
CA ALA A 136 -19.92 -9.87 22.61
C ALA A 136 -19.29 -8.56 23.12
N ASN A 137 -18.35 -8.63 24.06
CA ASN A 137 -17.65 -7.45 24.55
C ASN A 137 -16.64 -6.91 23.52
N LEU A 138 -15.92 -7.80 22.83
CA LEU A 138 -15.05 -7.41 21.71
C LEU A 138 -15.88 -6.73 20.61
N GLN A 139 -16.99 -7.33 20.19
CA GLN A 139 -17.87 -6.76 19.15
C GLN A 139 -18.40 -5.37 19.54
N ARG A 140 -18.85 -5.18 20.79
CA ARG A 140 -19.29 -3.86 21.28
C ARG A 140 -18.18 -2.81 21.22
N VAL A 141 -16.96 -3.17 21.61
CA VAL A 141 -15.82 -2.22 21.57
C VAL A 141 -15.41 -1.92 20.13
N THR A 142 -15.31 -2.94 19.26
CA THR A 142 -15.00 -2.76 17.84
C THR A 142 -16.03 -1.89 17.13
N ALA A 143 -17.33 -2.07 17.40
CA ALA A 143 -18.38 -1.24 16.84
C ALA A 143 -18.28 0.23 17.28
N ARG A 144 -17.87 0.49 18.54
CA ARG A 144 -17.63 1.85 19.03
C ARG A 144 -16.37 2.49 18.44
N LEU A 145 -15.34 1.71 18.14
CA LEU A 145 -14.09 2.20 17.53
C LEU A 145 -14.21 2.46 16.02
N GLY A 146 -15.15 1.82 15.33
CA GLY A 146 -15.36 1.98 13.89
C GLY A 146 -15.45 3.45 13.43
N PRO A 147 -16.34 4.27 14.00
CA PRO A 147 -16.45 5.69 13.65
C PRO A 147 -15.16 6.47 13.88
N TRP A 148 -14.43 6.19 14.97
CA TRP A 148 -13.15 6.85 15.26
C TRP A 148 -12.07 6.52 14.23
N SER A 149 -12.02 5.28 13.74
CA SER A 149 -11.11 4.87 12.67
C SER A 149 -11.37 5.65 11.38
N ILE A 150 -12.65 5.74 10.98
CA ILE A 150 -13.05 6.49 9.78
C ILE A 150 -12.76 7.99 9.96
N SER A 151 -13.10 8.57 11.11
CA SER A 151 -12.79 9.97 11.41
C SER A 151 -11.29 10.26 11.37
N ALA A 152 -10.44 9.36 11.91
CA ALA A 152 -8.99 9.51 11.86
C ALA A 152 -8.44 9.41 10.43
N LEU A 153 -8.96 8.48 9.62
CA LEU A 153 -8.62 8.35 8.21
C LEU A 153 -8.98 9.62 7.44
N LEU A 154 -10.20 10.14 7.63
CA LEU A 154 -10.67 11.37 6.99
C LEU A 154 -9.88 12.59 7.45
N ALA A 155 -9.58 12.71 8.74
CA ALA A 155 -8.73 13.77 9.27
C ALA A 155 -7.32 13.71 8.64
N THR A 156 -6.74 12.52 8.52
CA THR A 156 -5.44 12.32 7.86
C THR A 156 -5.50 12.74 6.40
N LEU A 157 -6.59 12.41 5.69
CA LEU A 157 -6.79 12.83 4.30
C LEU A 157 -6.85 14.35 4.17
N VAL A 158 -7.65 15.01 5.02
CA VAL A 158 -7.78 16.48 5.04
C VAL A 158 -6.43 17.13 5.33
N LEU A 159 -5.70 16.63 6.33
CA LEU A 159 -4.37 17.15 6.67
C LEU A 159 -3.36 16.96 5.53
N LEU A 160 -3.38 15.79 4.87
CA LEU A 160 -2.51 15.51 3.74
C LEU A 160 -2.77 16.50 2.60
N PHE A 161 -4.04 16.74 2.23
CA PHE A 161 -4.38 17.73 1.20
C PHE A 161 -4.11 19.16 1.63
N ALA A 162 -4.30 19.50 2.90
CA ALA A 162 -4.00 20.83 3.42
C ALA A 162 -2.50 21.14 3.35
N PHE A 163 -1.64 20.17 3.69
CA PHE A 163 -0.18 20.36 3.65
C PHE A 163 0.43 20.18 2.25
N GLN A 164 -0.13 19.30 1.41
CA GLN A 164 0.36 19.05 0.05
C GLN A 164 -0.33 19.93 -1.01
N GLY A 165 -1.31 20.76 -0.63
CA GLY A 165 -2.14 21.52 -1.58
C GLY A 165 -1.34 22.44 -2.50
N GLU A 166 -0.37 23.18 -1.95
CA GLU A 166 0.49 24.06 -2.75
C GLU A 166 1.33 23.27 -3.76
N ALA A 167 1.90 22.14 -3.36
CA ALA A 167 2.68 21.26 -4.25
C ALA A 167 1.80 20.70 -5.38
N ILE A 168 0.56 20.31 -5.07
CA ILE A 168 -0.41 19.81 -6.06
C ILE A 168 -0.73 20.89 -7.10
N LEU A 169 -0.92 22.13 -6.67
CA LEU A 169 -1.22 23.25 -7.56
C LEU A 169 0.00 23.72 -8.36
N ALA A 170 1.20 23.64 -7.78
CA ALA A 170 2.43 24.07 -8.43
C ALA A 170 2.94 23.07 -9.49
N GLN A 171 2.66 21.77 -9.35
CA GLN A 171 3.23 20.72 -10.19
C GLN A 171 2.19 19.81 -10.88
N PRO A 172 1.14 20.35 -11.53
CA PRO A 172 0.08 19.53 -12.13
C PRO A 172 0.59 18.65 -13.28
N MET A 173 1.56 19.14 -14.06
CA MET A 173 2.15 18.40 -15.17
C MET A 173 2.93 17.17 -14.68
N VAL A 174 3.69 17.30 -13.58
CA VAL A 174 4.43 16.18 -12.98
C VAL A 174 3.47 15.09 -12.52
N ILE A 175 2.36 15.47 -11.86
CA ILE A 175 1.34 14.53 -11.42
C ILE A 175 0.74 13.80 -12.62
N ALA A 176 0.35 14.52 -13.67
CA ALA A 176 -0.21 13.92 -14.89
C ALA A 176 0.75 12.91 -15.54
N ILE A 177 2.05 13.23 -15.57
CA ILE A 177 3.10 12.34 -16.08
C ILE A 177 3.22 11.08 -15.21
N LEU A 178 3.25 11.21 -13.88
CA LEU A 178 3.38 10.09 -12.96
C LEU A 178 2.14 9.19 -12.92
N VAL A 179 0.96 9.72 -13.25
CA VAL A 179 -0.28 8.93 -13.37
C VAL A 179 -0.18 7.91 -14.51
N VAL A 180 0.55 8.19 -15.59
CA VAL A 180 0.69 7.27 -16.74
C VAL A 180 1.23 5.88 -16.33
N PRO A 181 2.43 5.75 -15.72
CA PRO A 181 2.93 4.45 -15.30
C PRO A 181 2.05 3.79 -14.24
N ILE A 182 1.41 4.57 -13.35
CA ILE A 182 0.50 4.05 -12.33
C ILE A 182 -0.73 3.39 -13.00
N LEU A 183 -1.36 4.06 -13.97
CA LEU A 183 -2.51 3.51 -14.69
C LEU A 183 -2.16 2.24 -15.46
N ILE A 184 -1.03 2.25 -16.18
CA ILE A 184 -0.53 1.07 -16.89
C ILE A 184 -0.34 -0.08 -15.92
N GLN A 185 0.28 0.18 -14.77
CA GLN A 185 0.52 -0.83 -13.76
C GLN A 185 -0.78 -1.39 -13.16
N VAL A 186 -1.75 -0.52 -12.85
CA VAL A 186 -3.05 -0.93 -12.31
C VAL A 186 -3.78 -1.84 -13.31
N VAL A 187 -3.84 -1.45 -14.59
CA VAL A 187 -4.50 -2.24 -15.64
C VAL A 187 -3.79 -3.57 -15.87
N LEU A 188 -2.45 -3.56 -15.92
CA LEU A 188 -1.65 -4.78 -16.09
C LEU A 188 -1.87 -5.75 -14.91
N ASN A 189 -1.78 -5.24 -13.69
CA ASN A 189 -1.90 -6.04 -12.48
C ASN A 189 -3.31 -6.64 -12.32
N SER A 190 -4.34 -5.83 -12.53
CA SER A 190 -5.74 -6.27 -12.46
C SER A 190 -6.11 -7.22 -13.60
N GLY A 191 -5.66 -6.95 -14.82
CA GLY A 191 -5.86 -7.83 -15.98
C GLY A 191 -5.18 -9.19 -15.81
N LEU A 192 -3.92 -9.21 -15.35
CA LEU A 192 -3.17 -10.44 -15.08
C LEU A 192 -3.81 -11.24 -13.93
N ALA A 193 -4.29 -10.57 -12.88
CA ALA A 193 -5.03 -11.22 -11.79
C ALA A 193 -6.34 -11.83 -12.25
N TYR A 194 -7.07 -11.16 -13.13
CA TYR A 194 -8.32 -11.66 -13.68
C TYR A 194 -8.07 -12.87 -14.60
N TRP A 195 -7.08 -12.78 -15.48
CA TRP A 195 -6.73 -13.85 -16.41
C TRP A 195 -6.25 -15.12 -15.70
N LEU A 196 -5.39 -14.99 -14.69
CA LEU A 196 -4.87 -16.14 -13.94
C LEU A 196 -5.92 -16.82 -13.04
N ASN A 197 -6.97 -16.11 -12.65
CA ASN A 197 -8.06 -16.65 -11.82
C ASN A 197 -9.24 -17.22 -12.64
N ARG A 198 -9.19 -17.12 -13.97
CA ARG A 198 -10.18 -17.73 -14.88
C ARG A 198 -9.91 -19.21 -15.07
#